data_AF-A0A2X1PNS0-F1
#
_entry.id   AF-A0A2X1PNS0-F1
#
_cell.length_a   1.000
_cell.length_b   1.000
_cell.length_c   1.000
_cell.angle_alpha   90.00
_cell.angle_beta   90.00
_cell.angle_gamma   90.00
#
_symmetry.space_group_name_H-M   'P 1'
#
loop_
_entity.id
_entity.type
_entity.pdbx_description
1 polymer ?
#
loop_
_entity_poly.entity_id
_entity_poly.type
_entity_poly.pdbx_seq_one_letter_code
_entity_poly.pdbx_strand_id
1 'polypeptide(L)' 'MAGLQGSIFGYLVLKKLGVKHQEAIGLSVGSVSHALGTVSCMETNPTAGSYSSISLVLCGIISSILAPFVFKLIYFFV' A
#
# COMPACT_ATOMS: atom_id res chain seq x y z
N MET A 1 11.56 6.58 5.21
CA MET A 1 11.35 5.88 6.50
C MET A 1 9.94 5.31 6.67
N ALA A 2 8.86 6.04 6.30
CA ALA A 2 7.49 5.54 6.45
C ALA A 2 7.21 4.17 5.79
N GLY A 3 7.77 3.88 4.62
CA GLY A 3 7.53 2.61 3.90
C GLY A 3 8.15 1.34 4.52
N LEU A 4 9.31 1.46 5.17
CA LEU A 4 9.96 0.33 5.85
C LEU A 4 9.20 -0.01 7.15
N GLN A 5 8.81 1.03 7.89
CA GLN A 5 8.05 0.87 9.12
C GLN A 5 6.63 0.37 8.83
N GLY A 6 6.01 0.81 7.74
CA GLY A 6 4.72 0.30 7.27
C GLY A 6 4.74 -1.18 6.91
N SER A 7 5.80 -1.69 6.29
CA SER A 7 5.84 -3.12 5.90
C SER A 7 6.06 -4.02 7.10
N ILE A 8 6.99 -3.64 7.99
CA ILE A 8 7.30 -4.40 9.20
C ILE A 8 6.11 -4.36 10.16
N PHE A 9 5.58 -3.17 10.42
CA PHE A 9 4.49 -2.98 11.39
C PHE A 9 3.15 -3.48 10.82
N GLY A 10 2.87 -3.24 9.54
CA GLY A 10 1.68 -3.72 8.86
C GLY A 10 1.62 -5.25 8.84
N TYR A 11 2.70 -5.91 8.45
CA TYR A 11 2.76 -7.39 8.46
C TYR A 11 2.61 -7.95 9.88
N LEU A 12 3.22 -7.31 10.89
CA LEU A 12 3.09 -7.71 12.29
C LEU A 12 1.65 -7.55 12.82
N VAL A 13 0.99 -6.44 12.48
CA VAL A 13 -0.39 -6.15 12.87
C VAL A 13 -1.38 -7.10 12.16
N LEU A 14 -1.23 -7.32 10.86
CA LEU A 14 -2.05 -8.28 10.09
C LEU A 14 -1.91 -9.71 10.62
N LYS A 15 -0.70 -10.11 11.00
CA LYS A 15 -0.43 -11.40 11.65
C LYS A 15 -1.03 -11.50 13.03
N LYS A 16 -1.02 -10.42 13.83
CA LYS A 16 -1.71 -10.33 15.14
C LYS A 16 -3.24 -10.37 15.01
N LEU A 17 -3.78 -9.81 13.93
CA LEU A 17 -5.22 -9.86 13.59
C LEU A 17 -5.66 -11.23 13.04
N GLY A 18 -4.74 -12.18 12.85
CA GLY A 18 -5.07 -13.53 12.40
C GLY A 18 -5.44 -13.64 10.92
N VAL A 19 -5.09 -12.63 10.10
CA VAL A 19 -5.34 -12.66 8.65
C VAL A 19 -4.46 -13.74 8.02
N LYS A 20 -5.07 -14.82 7.52
CA LYS A 20 -4.37 -15.90 6.79
C LYS A 20 -4.27 -15.66 5.28
N HIS A 21 -5.12 -14.79 4.73
CA HIS A 21 -5.21 -14.54 3.30
C HIS A 21 -4.04 -13.69 2.80
N GLN A 22 -3.21 -14.28 1.95
CA GLN A 22 -2.03 -13.61 1.36
C GLN A 22 -2.44 -12.42 0.49
N GLU A 23 -3.63 -12.47 -0.13
CA GLU A 23 -4.15 -11.37 -0.97
C GLU A 23 -4.41 -10.12 -0.12
N ALA A 24 -5.12 -10.29 1.01
CA ALA A 24 -5.46 -9.20 1.92
C ALA A 24 -4.21 -8.59 2.56
N ILE A 25 -3.23 -9.43 2.91
CA ILE A 25 -1.94 -8.97 3.45
C ILE A 25 -1.18 -8.16 2.40
N GLY A 26 -1.05 -8.69 1.19
CA GLY A 26 -0.37 -8.01 0.08
C GLY A 26 -1.01 -6.67 -0.24
N LEU A 27 -2.34 -6.63 -0.40
CA LEU A 27 -3.08 -5.39 -0.67
C LEU A 27 -2.88 -4.34 0.43
N SER A 28 -2.96 -4.76 1.70
CA SER A 28 -2.81 -3.86 2.85
C SER A 28 -1.40 -3.30 2.95
N VAL A 29 -0.38 -4.16 2.83
CA VAL A 29 1.02 -3.72 2.91
C VAL A 29 1.36 -2.80 1.74
N GLY A 30 0.91 -3.12 0.51
CA GLY A 30 1.17 -2.30 -0.68
C GLY A 30 0.47 -0.95 -0.69
N SER A 31 -0.64 -0.80 0.04
CA SER A 31 -1.32 0.50 0.19
C SER A 31 -0.66 1.41 1.23
N VAL A 32 -0.12 0.83 2.32
CA VAL A 32 0.42 1.62 3.45
C VAL A 32 1.94 1.77 3.37
N SER A 33 2.60 0.93 2.57
CA SER A 33 4.05 0.91 2.41
C SER A 33 4.42 1.33 0.99
N HIS A 34 5.36 2.26 0.88
CA HIS A 34 6.01 2.59 -0.40
C HIS A 34 6.57 1.32 -1.10
N ALA A 35 7.07 1.47 -2.33
CA ALA A 35 7.62 0.37 -3.14
C ALA A 35 8.51 -0.65 -2.36
N LEU A 36 9.26 -0.19 -1.35
CA LEU A 36 10.03 -1.03 -0.41
C LEU A 36 9.21 -2.14 0.28
N GLY A 37 7.96 -1.87 0.69
CA GLY A 37 7.11 -2.87 1.33
C GLY A 37 6.66 -3.98 0.39
N THR A 38 6.51 -3.67 -0.90
CA THR A 38 6.24 -4.67 -1.94
C THR A 38 7.42 -5.62 -2.11
N VAL A 39 8.66 -5.12 -2.08
CA VAL A 39 9.87 -5.97 -2.15
C VAL A 39 9.94 -6.90 -0.95
N SER A 40 9.69 -6.38 0.26
CA SER A 40 9.67 -7.17 1.50
C SER A 40 8.58 -8.25 1.51
N CYS A 41 7.38 -7.94 1.00
CA CYS A 41 6.32 -8.93 0.81
C CYS A 41 6.73 -10.00 -0.20
N MET A 42 7.39 -9.62 -1.30
CA MET A 42 7.82 -10.54 -2.35
C MET A 42 8.93 -11.48 -1.89
N GLU A 43 9.83 -11.03 -1.00
CA GLU A 43 10.82 -11.90 -0.35
C GLU A 43 10.18 -12.89 0.64
N THR A 44 9.11 -12.49 1.32
CA THR A 44 8.43 -13.36 2.30
C THR A 44 7.49 -14.36 1.61
N ASN A 45 6.65 -13.88 0.70
CA ASN A 45 5.72 -14.69 -0.07
C ASN A 45 5.45 -14.04 -1.45
N PRO A 46 5.78 -14.72 -2.56
CA PRO A 46 5.63 -14.15 -3.90
C PRO A 46 4.17 -13.77 -4.22
N THR A 47 3.19 -14.53 -3.72
CA THR A 47 1.76 -14.25 -3.94
C THR A 47 1.37 -12.92 -3.29
N ALA A 48 1.73 -12.70 -2.02
CA ALA A 48 1.48 -11.43 -1.34
C ALA A 48 2.23 -10.26 -2.00
N GLY A 49 3.43 -10.50 -2.52
CA GLY A 49 4.21 -9.52 -3.30
C GLY A 49 3.51 -9.07 -4.59
N SER A 50 2.89 -10.00 -5.33
CA SER A 50 2.11 -9.67 -6.53
C SER A 50 0.90 -8.79 -6.19
N TYR A 51 0.12 -9.14 -5.16
CA TYR A 51 -1.01 -8.32 -4.73
C TYR A 51 -0.59 -6.94 -4.18
N SER A 52 0.57 -6.85 -3.51
CA SER A 52 1.15 -5.59 -3.06
C SER A 52 1.54 -4.67 -4.22
N SER A 53 2.09 -5.23 -5.31
CA SER A 53 2.41 -4.47 -6.52
C SER A 53 1.15 -3.88 -7.15
N ILE A 54 0.07 -4.66 -7.25
CA ILE A 54 -1.22 -4.21 -7.80
C ILE A 54 -1.79 -3.08 -6.93
N SER A 55 -1.76 -3.22 -5.61
CA SER A 55 -2.19 -2.20 -4.66
C SER A 55 -1.45 -0.88 -4.85
N LEU A 56 -0.13 -0.93 -5.02
CA LEU A 56 0.71 0.25 -5.21
C LEU A 56 0.37 0.99 -6.50
N VAL A 57 0.16 0.26 -7.60
CA VAL A 57 -0.24 0.84 -8.89
C VAL A 57 -1.63 1.46 -8.79
N LEU A 58 -2.59 0.76 -8.19
CA LEU A 58 -3.95 1.28 -7.96
C LEU A 58 -3.93 2.55 -7.12
N CYS A 59 -3.14 2.60 -6.05
CA CYS A 59 -2.95 3.79 -5.24
C CYS A 59 -2.43 4.97 -6.07
N GLY A 60 -1.43 4.74 -6.92
CA GLY A 60 -0.89 5.76 -7.82
C GLY A 60 -1.93 6.28 -8.84
N ILE A 61 -2.73 5.39 -9.42
CA ILE A 61 -3.81 5.76 -10.36
C ILE A 61 -4.86 6.60 -9.64
N ILE A 62 -5.35 6.14 -8.49
CA ILE A 62 -6.37 6.85 -7.71
C ILE A 62 -5.84 8.24 -7.30
N SER A 63 -4.61 8.31 -6.80
CA SER A 63 -3.98 9.58 -6.41
C SER A 63 -3.83 10.53 -7.59
N SER A 64 -3.45 10.01 -8.77
CA SER A 64 -3.33 10.82 -10.01
C SER A 64 -4.67 11.37 -10.49
N ILE A 65 -5.74 10.58 -10.39
CA ILE A 65 -7.11 11.02 -10.72
C ILE A 65 -7.61 12.03 -9.69
N LEU A 66 -7.25 11.85 -8.41
CA LEU A 66 -7.71 12.72 -7.33
C LEU A 66 -6.94 14.05 -7.27
N ALA A 67 -5.68 14.07 -7.68
CA ALA A 67 -4.82 15.25 -7.70
C ALA A 67 -5.46 16.49 -8.37
N PRO A 68 -5.99 16.45 -9.60
CA PRO A 68 -6.62 17.62 -10.22
C PRO A 68 -7.88 18.09 -9.46
N PHE A 69 -8.61 17.16 -8.83
CA PHE A 69 -9.80 17.49 -8.05
C PHE A 69 -9.42 18.23 -6.77
N VAL A 70 -8.39 17.75 -6.06
CA VAL A 70 -7.85 18.39 -4.85
C VAL A 70 -7.25 19.76 -5.18
N PHE A 71 -6.48 19.88 -6.27
CA PHE A 71 -5.94 21.16 -6.71
C PHE A 71 -7.03 22.17 -7.05
N LYS A 72 -8.11 21.74 -7.72
CA LYS A 72 -9.24 22.61 -8.05
C LYS A 72 -9.99 23.09 -6.80
N LEU A 73 -10.13 22.22 -5.79
CA LEU A 73 -10.75 22.58 -4.51
C LEU A 73 -9.91 23.61 -3.72
N ILE A 74 -8.59 23.43 -3.68
CA ILE A 74 -7.66 24.35 -3.01
C ILE A 74 -7.69 25.72 -3.70
N TYR A 75 -7.64 25.77 -5.04
CA TYR A 75 -7.68 27.02 -5.82
C TYR A 75 -9.04 27.72 -5.78
N PHE A 76 -10.12 27.01 -5.40
CA PHE A 76 -11.43 27.63 -5.18
C PHE A 76 -11.54 28.31 -3.81
N PHE A 77 -10.75 27.85 -2.83
CA PHE A 77 -10.78 28.36 -1.45
C PHE A 77 -9.74 29.47 -1.18
N VAL A 78 -8.71 29.56 -2.03
CA VAL A 78 -7.74 30.66 -2.11
C VAL A 78 -8.24 31.74 -3.06
#